data_AF-A0A149TMI6-F1
#
_entry.id   AF-A0A149TMI6-F1
#
_cell.length_a   1.000
_cell.length_b   1.000
_cell.length_c   1.000
_cell.angle_alpha   90.00
_cell.angle_beta   90.00
_cell.angle_gamma   90.00
#
_symmetry.space_group_name_H-M   'P 1'
#
loop_
_entity.id
_entity.type
_entity.pdbx_description
1 polymer ?
#
loop_
_entity_poly.entity_id
_entity_poly.type
_entity_poly.pdbx_seq_one_letter_code
_entity_poly.pdbx_strand_id
1 'polypeptide(L)'
;MLDRAKGSGEAMPAPSPKPDISSRKPTLNGRKGTKLIGGHFSPEVSTQLRIIAAEEGTTVQSLLGEALDDLFVKKGRSRIVSG
;
A
#
# COMPACT_ATOMS: atom_id res chain seq x y z
N MET A 1 -58.40 4.55 -39.20
CA MET A 1 -57.67 5.68 -38.57
C MET A 1 -56.22 5.28 -38.43
N LEU A 2 -55.33 6.21 -38.75
CA LEU A 2 -53.88 6.10 -38.83
C LEU A 2 -53.26 5.71 -37.46
N ASP A 3 -52.13 4.99 -37.44
CA ASP A 3 -50.79 5.58 -37.26
C ASP A 3 -49.73 4.58 -36.74
N ARG A 4 -48.49 4.81 -37.20
CA ARG A 4 -47.20 4.55 -36.53
C ARG A 4 -46.71 3.09 -36.38
N ALA A 5 -45.44 2.74 -36.62
CA ALA A 5 -44.30 3.36 -37.29
C ALA A 5 -43.22 2.29 -37.47
N LYS A 6 -42.46 2.44 -38.56
CA LYS A 6 -41.09 1.95 -38.76
C LYS A 6 -40.18 2.28 -37.55
N GLY A 7 -39.29 1.36 -37.20
CA GLY A 7 -38.10 1.61 -36.36
C GLY A 7 -37.22 0.36 -36.33
N SER A 8 -36.41 0.17 -37.37
CA SER A 8 -34.94 0.19 -37.29
C SER A 8 -34.39 -0.82 -36.29
N GLY A 9 -33.84 -1.91 -36.84
CA GLY A 9 -32.86 -2.72 -36.13
C GLY A 9 -31.64 -1.85 -35.86
N GLU A 10 -31.46 -1.50 -34.59
CA GLU A 10 -30.22 -0.94 -34.09
C GLU A 10 -29.53 -2.05 -33.30
N ALA A 11 -28.48 -2.59 -33.93
CA ALA A 11 -27.60 -3.57 -33.32
C ALA A 11 -27.07 -3.00 -32.00
N MET A 12 -27.21 -3.76 -30.93
CA MET A 12 -26.60 -3.45 -29.64
C MET A 12 -25.10 -3.20 -29.84
N PRO A 13 -24.54 -2.07 -29.35
CA PRO A 13 -23.10 -1.88 -29.38
C PRO A 13 -22.45 -2.93 -28.47
N ALA A 14 -21.55 -3.72 -29.04
CA ALA A 14 -20.72 -4.66 -28.31
C ALA A 14 -19.93 -3.92 -27.20
N PRO A 15 -19.80 -4.49 -25.99
CA PRO A 15 -19.10 -3.83 -24.89
C PRO A 15 -17.62 -3.64 -25.27
N SER A 16 -17.17 -2.39 -25.23
CA SER A 16 -15.75 -2.04 -25.39
C SER A 16 -14.89 -2.78 -24.34
N PRO A 17 -13.69 -3.25 -24.69
CA PRO A 17 -12.83 -3.94 -23.74
C PRO A 17 -12.42 -2.99 -22.62
N LYS A 18 -12.73 -3.37 -21.37
CA LYS A 18 -12.27 -2.65 -20.17
C LYS A 18 -10.73 -2.68 -20.15
N PRO A 19 -10.05 -1.58 -19.80
CA PRO A 19 -8.60 -1.59 -19.67
C PRO A 19 -8.19 -2.64 -18.63
N ASP A 20 -7.40 -3.62 -19.05
CA ASP A 20 -6.90 -4.68 -18.21
C ASP A 20 -5.82 -4.13 -17.27
N ILE A 21 -6.22 -3.86 -16.02
CA ILE A 21 -5.32 -3.39 -14.95
C ILE A 21 -4.44 -4.55 -14.43
N SER A 22 -4.61 -5.78 -14.92
CA SER A 22 -4.03 -6.99 -14.33
C SER A 22 -2.53 -7.18 -14.51
N SER A 23 -1.79 -6.23 -15.11
CA SER A 23 -0.37 -6.41 -15.42
C SER A 23 0.59 -5.34 -14.89
N ARG A 24 0.15 -4.39 -14.06
CA ARG A 24 1.09 -3.58 -13.27
C ARG A 24 1.61 -4.41 -12.09
N LYS A 25 2.51 -5.37 -12.36
CA LYS A 25 3.37 -5.95 -11.32
C LYS A 25 4.13 -4.80 -10.67
N PRO A 26 3.94 -4.52 -9.38
CA PRO A 26 4.82 -3.60 -8.67
C PRO A 26 6.22 -4.15 -8.82
N THR A 27 7.13 -3.35 -9.37
CA THR A 27 8.54 -3.67 -9.39
C THR A 27 8.98 -3.85 -7.94
N LEU A 28 9.26 -5.10 -7.53
CA LEU A 28 9.70 -5.49 -6.18
C LEU A 28 11.14 -5.00 -5.90
N ASN A 29 11.47 -3.78 -6.32
CA ASN A 29 12.81 -3.20 -6.20
C ASN A 29 13.07 -2.70 -4.77
N GLY A 30 12.02 -2.43 -3.98
CA GLY A 30 12.14 -1.91 -2.61
C GLY A 30 12.64 -2.91 -1.56
N ARG A 31 12.84 -4.20 -1.93
CA ARG A 31 13.33 -5.25 -1.03
C ARG A 31 14.75 -5.73 -1.35
N LYS A 32 15.40 -5.17 -2.37
CA LYS A 32 16.78 -5.56 -2.71
C LYS A 32 17.71 -5.08 -1.59
N GLY A 33 18.44 -6.01 -0.98
CA GLY A 33 19.39 -5.72 0.09
C GLY A 33 18.79 -5.54 1.49
N THR A 34 17.46 -5.65 1.64
CA THR A 34 16.80 -5.55 2.95
C THR A 34 16.27 -6.92 3.39
N LYS A 35 16.26 -7.17 4.71
CA LYS A 35 15.70 -8.37 5.32
C LYS A 35 14.48 -8.00 6.17
N LEU A 36 13.46 -8.86 6.15
CA LEU A 36 12.29 -8.69 7.01
C LEU A 36 12.67 -9.02 8.46
N ILE A 37 12.42 -8.08 9.36
CA ILE A 37 12.50 -8.26 10.81
C ILE A 37 11.08 -8.08 11.34
N GLY A 38 10.51 -9.09 11.98
CA GLY A 38 9.13 -9.07 12.46
C GLY A 38 8.89 -9.99 13.65
N GLY A 39 7.84 -9.70 14.40
CA GLY A 39 7.39 -10.48 15.57
C GLY A 39 5.87 -10.36 15.74
N HIS A 40 5.30 -11.19 16.60
CA HIS A 40 3.88 -11.12 16.95
C HIS A 40 3.67 -10.10 18.08
N PHE A 41 2.71 -9.19 17.87
CA PHE A 41 2.35 -8.15 18.83
C PHE A 41 0.83 -8.08 18.96
N SER A 42 0.34 -7.46 20.05
CA SER A 42 -1.08 -7.16 20.20
C SER A 42 -1.56 -6.26 19.05
N PRO A 43 -2.80 -6.42 18.56
CA PRO A 43 -3.39 -5.49 17.58
C PRO A 43 -3.36 -4.03 18.04
N GLU A 44 -3.39 -3.78 19.35
CA GLU A 44 -3.31 -2.44 19.93
C GLU A 44 -1.99 -1.75 19.60
N VAL A 45 -0.86 -2.48 19.59
CA VAL A 45 0.46 -1.94 19.24
C VAL A 45 0.48 -1.45 17.80
N SER A 46 -0.09 -2.25 16.88
CA SER A 46 -0.21 -1.87 15.47
C SER A 46 -1.09 -0.63 15.28
N THR A 47 -2.16 -0.51 16.06
CA THR A 47 -3.02 0.68 16.04
C THR A 47 -2.29 1.92 16.54
N GLN A 48 -1.59 1.83 17.67
CA GLN A 48 -0.82 2.96 18.20
C GLN A 48 0.28 3.42 17.24
N LEU A 49 1.04 2.49 16.64
CA LEU A 49 2.06 2.84 15.65
C LEU A 49 1.48 3.59 14.45
N ARG A 50 0.29 3.21 14.00
CA ARG A 50 -0.40 3.90 12.89
C ARG A 50 -0.90 5.28 13.29
N ILE A 51 -1.39 5.43 14.51
CA ILE A 51 -1.83 6.74 15.04
C ILE A 51 -0.63 7.68 15.11
N ILE A 52 0.47 7.27 15.74
CA ILE A 52 1.69 8.07 15.86
C ILE A 52 2.20 8.46 14.46
N ALA A 53 2.25 7.51 13.52
CA ALA A 53 2.68 7.78 12.16
C ALA A 53 1.80 8.84 11.47
N ALA A 54 0.49 8.78 11.69
CA ALA A 54 -0.45 9.76 11.14
C ALA A 54 -0.31 11.14 11.80
N GLU A 55 -0.11 11.19 13.11
CA GLU A 55 0.08 12.42 13.89
C GLU A 55 1.38 13.14 13.51
N GLU A 56 2.47 12.39 13.34
CA GLU A 56 3.79 12.93 13.00
C GLU A 56 4.01 13.11 11.49
N GLY A 57 3.07 12.66 10.64
CA GLY A 57 3.20 12.70 9.18
C GLY A 57 4.32 11.81 8.65
N THR A 58 4.64 10.72 9.35
CA THR A 58 5.68 9.75 9.00
C THR A 58 5.08 8.39 8.63
N THR A 59 5.91 7.36 8.52
CA THR A 59 5.48 5.99 8.27
C THR A 59 5.81 5.09 9.45
N VAL A 60 5.00 4.02 9.62
CA VAL A 60 5.29 2.97 10.62
C VAL A 60 6.69 2.39 10.43
N GLN A 61 7.17 2.29 9.18
CA GLN A 61 8.53 1.81 8.91
C GLN A 61 9.61 2.76 9.45
N SER A 62 9.42 4.09 9.34
CA SER A 62 10.33 5.08 9.91
C SER A 62 10.37 4.98 11.43
N LEU A 63 9.19 4.92 12.08
CA LEU A 63 9.08 4.77 13.53
C LEU A 63 9.77 3.50 14.03
N LEU A 64 9.58 2.37 13.34
CA LEU A 64 10.30 1.14 13.66
C LEU A 64 11.81 1.29 13.47
N GLY A 65 12.26 2.03 12.46
CA GLY A 65 13.67 2.30 12.24
C GLY A 65 14.30 3.12 13.35
N GLU A 66 13.64 4.19 13.78
CA GLU A 66 14.06 5.02 14.91
C GLU A 66 14.09 4.22 16.22
N ALA A 67 13.05 3.44 16.50
CA ALA A 67 13.00 2.59 17.69
C ALA A 67 14.13 1.54 17.72
N LEU A 68 14.52 0.99 16.56
CA LEU A 68 15.65 0.07 16.44
C LEU A 68 16.98 0.77 16.68
N ASP A 69 17.16 1.98 16.14
CA ASP A 69 18.36 2.79 16.37
C ASP A 69 18.51 3.19 17.83
N ASP A 70 17.42 3.61 18.48
CA ASP A 70 17.40 3.90 19.91
C ASP A 70 17.76 2.67 20.75
N LEU A 71 17.28 1.49 20.35
CA LEU A 71 17.66 0.23 20.99
C LEU A 71 19.16 -0.04 20.81
N PHE A 72 19.74 0.21 19.63
CA PHE A 72 21.17 0.02 19.39
C PHE A 72 22.01 0.97 20.25
N VAL A 73 21.68 2.25 20.29
CA VAL A 73 22.37 3.25 21.12
C VAL A 73 22.30 2.85 22.60
N LYS A 74 21.12 2.44 23.10
CA LYS A 74 20.95 1.95 24.47
C LYS A 74 21.78 0.70 24.78
N LYS A 75 22.16 -0.07 23.77
CA LYS A 75 23.02 -1.26 23.88
C LYS A 75 24.50 -0.98 23.57
N GLY A 76 24.89 0.30 23.44
CA GLY A 76 26.28 0.69 23.14
C GLY A 76 26.70 0.41 21.69
N ARG A 77 25.74 0.32 20.77
CA ARG A 77 25.97 0.13 19.33
C ARG A 77 25.64 1.42 18.57
N SER A 78 26.23 1.56 17.38
CA SER A 78 25.94 2.66 16.47
C SER A 78 24.53 2.53 15.87
N ARG A 79 23.98 3.66 15.42
CA ARG A 79 22.77 3.71 14.59
C ARG A 79 23.05 3.09 13.23
N ILE A 80 22.10 2.30 12.74
CA ILE A 80 22.22 1.52 11.49
C ILE A 80 21.02 1.78 10.57
N VAL A 81 19.85 2.14 11.11
CA VAL A 81 18.58 2.12 10.38
C VAL A 81 18.18 3.49 9.82
N SER A 82 18.40 4.58 10.55
CA SER A 82 18.06 5.96 10.15
C SER A 82 19.11 6.63 9.25
N GLY A 83 19.88 5.85 8.49
CA GLY A 83 20.97 6.32 7.61
C GLY A 83 20.58 6.48 6.15
#